data_AF-A0A2E1TCL2-F1
#
_entry.id   AF-A0A2E1TCL2-F1
#
_cell.length_a   1.000
_cell.length_b   1.000
_cell.length_c   1.000
_cell.angle_alpha   90.00
_cell.angle_beta   90.00
_cell.angle_gamma   90.00
#
_symmetry.space_group_name_H-M   'P 1'
#
loop_
_entity.id
_entity.type
_entity.pdbx_description
1 polymer ?
#
loop_
_entity_poly.entity_id
_entity_poly.type
_entity_poly.pdbx_seq_one_letter_code
_entity_poly.pdbx_strand_id
1 'polypeptide(L)'
;MQLGYACINLSLSKSNKITTNRSMIKNTFLKKGISYAGELALLNCIDLIKILEWNVENRIGFFRISSNIFPWASHYNIIDLPQYQEIKNTLKVAGNIAKKNSLRLTAHPGPFNVLVSPNPSVVENTIKDLQIHGEIFDLLGLSFSPYNKINIHCNGVYGDKKTAMDRFCYNYQKLPDSVKTRLTVENDDKSSMYSVQDLMYINNKIGIPIVFDYHHHKFCSGDLSEKKALELAISTWPQNIVPVVHYSESKSFHENNPEVKPQAHSDYIEKLPNLYGYDVDIMVEAKAKELSILPYID
;
A
#
# COMPACT_ATOMS: atom_id res chain seq x y z
N MET A 1 -0.67 -0.76 -18.83
CA MET A 1 -0.55 0.33 -17.82
C MET A 1 -1.91 0.74 -17.27
N GLN A 2 -2.11 0.59 -15.96
CA GLN A 2 -3.18 1.22 -15.19
C GLN A 2 -2.62 2.35 -14.30
N LEU A 3 -3.34 3.47 -14.17
CA LEU A 3 -3.07 4.51 -13.18
C LEU A 3 -3.94 4.30 -11.94
N GLY A 4 -3.36 4.52 -10.77
CA GLY A 4 -4.07 4.41 -9.51
C GLY A 4 -3.70 5.48 -8.50
N TYR A 5 -4.56 5.62 -7.49
CA TYR A 5 -4.38 6.55 -6.38
C TYR A 5 -4.67 5.87 -5.04
N ALA A 6 -4.31 6.55 -3.96
CA ALA A 6 -4.27 5.95 -2.63
C ALA A 6 -5.33 6.46 -1.63
N CYS A 7 -6.06 5.49 -1.06
CA CYS A 7 -6.86 5.55 0.17
C CYS A 7 -8.15 6.38 0.10
N ILE A 8 -8.09 7.63 -0.37
CA ILE A 8 -9.20 8.60 -0.30
C ILE A 8 -9.54 9.07 -1.69
N ASN A 9 -10.83 9.11 -2.01
CA ASN A 9 -11.35 9.88 -3.15
C ASN A 9 -11.80 11.26 -2.64
N LEU A 10 -11.11 12.34 -3.02
CA LEU A 10 -11.39 13.69 -2.54
C LEU A 10 -12.71 14.24 -3.08
N SER A 11 -13.06 13.89 -4.32
CA SER A 11 -14.29 14.29 -4.99
C SER A 11 -15.50 13.79 -4.21
N LEU A 12 -15.57 12.48 -3.99
CA LEU A 12 -16.65 11.82 -3.23
C LEU A 12 -16.63 12.21 -1.75
N SER A 13 -15.45 12.40 -1.15
CA SER A 13 -15.33 12.86 0.23
C SER A 13 -15.90 14.27 0.41
N LYS A 14 -15.69 15.17 -0.57
CA LYS A 14 -16.17 16.55 -0.51
C LYS A 14 -17.67 16.65 -0.81
N SER A 15 -18.16 15.91 -1.81
CA SER A 15 -19.55 16.01 -2.27
C SER A 15 -20.53 15.24 -1.39
N ASN A 16 -20.15 14.03 -0.94
CA ASN A 16 -21.08 13.09 -0.31
C ASN A 16 -20.57 12.53 1.03
N LYS A 17 -19.46 13.04 1.55
CA LYS A 17 -18.81 12.54 2.79
C LYS A 17 -18.47 11.04 2.72
N ILE A 18 -18.24 10.53 1.52
CA ILE A 18 -17.86 9.13 1.28
C ILE A 18 -16.37 8.97 1.61
N THR A 19 -16.03 8.01 2.47
CA THR A 19 -14.64 7.78 2.90
C THR A 19 -14.45 6.38 3.46
N THR A 20 -13.22 5.88 3.42
CA THR A 20 -12.81 4.58 4.01
C THR A 20 -11.93 4.76 5.25
N ASN A 21 -11.95 5.96 5.84
CA ASN A 21 -11.08 6.37 6.95
C ASN A 21 -11.82 6.77 8.23
N ARG A 22 -13.09 6.39 8.40
CA ARG A 22 -13.78 6.64 9.66
C ARG A 22 -13.06 5.91 10.78
N SER A 23 -12.74 6.64 11.84
CA SER A 23 -12.01 6.13 12.98
C SER A 23 -12.50 6.80 14.26
N MET A 24 -11.91 6.42 15.38
CA MET A 24 -12.21 6.96 16.70
C MET A 24 -10.92 7.14 17.50
N ILE A 25 -10.95 8.00 18.51
CA ILE A 25 -9.83 8.15 19.45
C ILE A 25 -9.86 7.05 20.52
N LYS A 26 -8.72 6.85 21.20
CA LYS A 26 -8.56 5.83 22.26
C LYS A 26 -9.64 5.89 23.33
N ASN A 27 -9.95 7.09 23.81
CA ASN A 27 -10.98 7.29 24.84
C ASN A 27 -12.36 6.79 24.38
N THR A 28 -12.71 7.02 23.12
CA THR A 28 -13.98 6.54 22.54
C THR A 28 -13.96 5.03 22.39
N PHE A 29 -12.85 4.44 21.94
CA PHE A 29 -12.70 2.99 21.84
C PHE A 29 -12.83 2.31 23.21
N LEU A 30 -12.19 2.84 24.26
CA LEU A 30 -12.29 2.29 25.61
C LEU A 30 -13.72 2.38 26.18
N LYS A 31 -14.50 3.39 25.78
CA LYS A 31 -15.89 3.58 26.24
C LYS A 31 -16.93 2.78 25.45
N LYS A 32 -16.79 2.73 24.13
CA LYS A 32 -17.79 2.13 23.22
C LYS A 32 -17.41 0.73 22.71
N GLY A 33 -16.15 0.35 22.85
CA GLY A 33 -15.62 -0.95 22.49
C GLY A 33 -15.71 -1.28 21.01
N ILE A 34 -15.60 -2.58 20.73
CA ILE A 34 -15.58 -3.14 19.37
C ILE A 34 -16.90 -2.96 18.62
N SER A 35 -18.03 -2.80 19.32
CA SER A 35 -19.33 -2.56 18.68
C SER A 35 -19.32 -1.29 17.84
N TYR A 36 -18.83 -0.19 18.40
CA TYR A 36 -18.70 1.07 17.65
C TYR A 36 -17.58 1.01 16.60
N ALA A 37 -16.54 0.21 16.83
CA ALA A 37 -15.50 -0.01 15.82
C ALA A 37 -16.07 -0.70 14.59
N GLY A 38 -16.93 -1.71 14.80
CA GLY A 38 -17.62 -2.43 13.74
C GLY A 38 -18.66 -1.57 13.01
N GLU A 39 -19.37 -0.68 13.68
CA GLU A 39 -20.24 0.31 13.01
C GLU A 39 -19.44 1.19 12.04
N LEU A 40 -18.30 1.73 12.48
CA LEU A 40 -17.44 2.57 11.62
C LEU A 40 -16.81 1.74 10.49
N ALA A 41 -16.36 0.52 10.78
CA ALA A 41 -15.80 -0.39 9.78
C ALA A 41 -16.82 -0.74 8.69
N LEU A 42 -18.07 -1.04 9.08
CA LEU A 42 -19.16 -1.31 8.13
C LEU A 42 -19.41 -0.10 7.22
N LEU A 43 -19.48 1.11 7.77
CA LEU A 43 -19.62 2.33 6.97
C LEU A 43 -18.44 2.54 6.00
N ASN A 44 -17.21 2.26 6.44
CA ASN A 44 -16.05 2.30 5.55
C ASN A 44 -16.14 1.25 4.43
N CYS A 45 -16.61 0.03 4.73
CA CYS A 45 -16.79 -1.03 3.73
C CYS A 45 -17.88 -0.68 2.70
N ILE A 46 -18.99 -0.06 3.14
CA ILE A 46 -20.05 0.42 2.27
C ILE A 46 -19.52 1.52 1.34
N ASP A 47 -18.72 2.44 1.86
CA ASP A 47 -18.16 3.52 1.04
C ASP A 47 -17.02 3.05 0.13
N LEU A 48 -16.32 1.96 0.48
CA LEU A 48 -15.38 1.32 -0.45
C LEU A 48 -16.10 0.93 -1.74
N ILE A 49 -17.30 0.34 -1.67
CA ILE A 49 -18.10 -0.01 -2.86
C ILE A 49 -18.29 1.21 -3.76
N LYS A 50 -18.74 2.33 -3.19
CA LYS A 50 -18.98 3.57 -3.94
C LYS A 50 -17.71 4.13 -4.59
N ILE A 51 -16.57 4.04 -3.89
CA ILE A 51 -15.27 4.43 -4.45
C ILE A 51 -14.89 3.52 -5.62
N LEU A 52 -15.09 2.21 -5.51
CA LEU A 52 -14.79 1.27 -6.59
C LEU A 52 -15.71 1.47 -7.80
N GLU A 53 -16.99 1.72 -7.59
CA GLU A 53 -17.95 2.06 -8.65
C GLU A 53 -17.53 3.34 -9.37
N TRP A 54 -17.22 4.39 -8.62
CA TRP A 54 -16.74 5.64 -9.19
C TRP A 54 -15.42 5.47 -9.96
N ASN A 55 -14.51 4.65 -9.45
CA ASN A 55 -13.27 4.33 -10.16
C ASN A 55 -13.55 3.65 -11.50
N VAL A 56 -14.48 2.70 -11.54
CA VAL A 56 -14.91 2.05 -12.79
C VAL A 56 -15.52 3.05 -13.76
N GLU A 57 -16.41 3.93 -13.28
CA GLU A 57 -17.04 4.98 -14.09
C GLU A 57 -16.02 5.97 -14.67
N ASN A 58 -14.92 6.23 -13.94
CA ASN A 58 -13.85 7.14 -14.33
C ASN A 58 -12.62 6.40 -14.89
N ARG A 59 -12.77 5.13 -15.29
CA ARG A 59 -11.71 4.32 -15.94
C ARG A 59 -10.40 4.20 -15.14
N ILE A 60 -10.50 4.24 -13.80
CA ILE A 60 -9.39 4.01 -12.88
C ILE A 60 -9.34 2.52 -12.52
N GLY A 61 -8.41 1.79 -13.14
CA GLY A 61 -8.24 0.36 -12.91
C GLY A 61 -7.35 -0.01 -11.73
N PHE A 62 -6.82 0.94 -10.95
CA PHE A 62 -5.90 0.65 -9.85
C PHE A 62 -6.20 1.49 -8.60
N PHE A 63 -6.34 0.85 -7.43
CA PHE A 63 -6.63 1.54 -6.18
C PHE A 63 -5.92 0.91 -4.98
N ARG A 64 -5.38 1.76 -4.10
CA ARG A 64 -4.85 1.33 -2.80
C ARG A 64 -5.88 1.55 -1.70
N ILE A 65 -6.31 0.46 -1.08
CA ILE A 65 -7.25 0.49 0.04
C ILE A 65 -6.57 1.10 1.26
N SER A 66 -7.33 1.86 2.05
CA SER A 66 -6.83 2.43 3.29
C SER A 66 -6.60 1.37 4.38
N SER A 67 -5.47 1.47 5.08
CA SER A 67 -5.22 0.71 6.31
C SER A 67 -6.17 1.07 7.46
N ASN A 68 -6.88 2.20 7.39
CA ASN A 68 -7.85 2.61 8.41
C ASN A 68 -9.28 2.09 8.15
N ILE A 69 -9.47 1.21 7.16
CA ILE A 69 -10.80 0.66 6.83
C ILE A 69 -11.45 -0.04 8.03
N PHE A 70 -10.64 -0.70 8.88
CA PHE A 70 -11.03 -1.17 10.20
C PHE A 70 -10.32 -0.37 11.30
N PRO A 71 -11.01 0.54 12.00
CA PRO A 71 -10.39 1.34 13.04
C PRO A 71 -10.06 0.46 14.25
N TRP A 72 -8.85 0.61 14.80
CA TRP A 72 -8.36 -0.15 15.96
C TRP A 72 -8.26 -1.67 15.75
N ALA A 73 -8.18 -2.16 14.51
CA ALA A 73 -8.16 -3.58 14.18
C ALA A 73 -7.06 -4.39 14.92
N SER A 74 -5.96 -3.75 15.33
CA SER A 74 -4.93 -4.40 16.15
C SER A 74 -5.39 -4.74 17.59
N HIS A 75 -6.60 -4.37 18.00
CA HIS A 75 -7.13 -4.58 19.35
C HIS A 75 -8.29 -5.59 19.43
N TYR A 76 -8.71 -6.17 18.31
CA TYR A 76 -9.80 -7.16 18.24
C TYR A 76 -9.62 -8.08 17.02
N ASN A 77 -10.35 -9.19 16.93
CA ASN A 77 -10.43 -9.96 15.69
C ASN A 77 -11.65 -9.48 14.88
N ILE A 78 -11.52 -9.37 13.56
CA ILE A 78 -12.62 -8.86 12.70
C ILE A 78 -13.89 -9.73 12.86
N ILE A 79 -13.72 -11.04 13.04
CA ILE A 79 -14.82 -11.99 13.27
C ILE A 79 -15.60 -11.74 14.57
N ASP A 80 -15.01 -11.08 15.56
CA ASP A 80 -15.65 -10.78 16.85
C ASP A 80 -16.54 -9.54 16.78
N LEU A 81 -16.52 -8.80 15.66
CA LEU A 81 -17.35 -7.62 15.48
C LEU A 81 -18.84 -8.02 15.40
N PRO A 82 -19.75 -7.33 16.12
CA PRO A 82 -21.18 -7.58 15.99
C PRO A 82 -21.69 -7.47 14.53
N GLN A 83 -21.07 -6.59 13.74
CA GLN A 83 -21.40 -6.34 12.34
C GLN A 83 -20.66 -7.28 11.36
N TYR A 84 -19.92 -8.28 11.85
CA TYR A 84 -19.04 -9.11 11.02
C TYR A 84 -19.75 -9.70 9.80
N GLN A 85 -20.97 -10.22 9.96
CA GLN A 85 -21.67 -10.86 8.84
C GLN A 85 -22.07 -9.85 7.74
N GLU A 86 -22.46 -8.63 8.13
CA GLU A 86 -22.74 -7.54 7.19
C GLU A 86 -21.47 -7.04 6.50
N ILE A 87 -20.39 -6.88 7.27
CA ILE A 87 -19.06 -6.49 6.77
C ILE A 87 -18.57 -7.51 5.74
N LYS A 88 -18.63 -8.81 6.06
CA LYS A 88 -18.21 -9.90 5.17
C LYS A 88 -18.99 -9.88 3.86
N ASN A 89 -20.31 -9.71 3.92
CA ASN A 89 -21.14 -9.62 2.72
C ASN A 89 -20.80 -8.37 1.90
N THR A 90 -20.58 -7.23 2.56
CA THR A 90 -20.25 -5.95 1.92
C THR A 90 -18.89 -6.00 1.22
N LEU A 91 -17.84 -6.53 1.89
CA LEU A 91 -16.52 -6.70 1.29
C LEU A 91 -16.55 -7.69 0.13
N LYS A 92 -17.34 -8.77 0.22
CA LYS A 92 -17.52 -9.68 -0.92
C LYS A 92 -18.12 -8.96 -2.14
N VAL A 93 -19.06 -8.03 -1.94
CA VAL A 93 -19.60 -7.20 -3.04
C VAL A 93 -18.50 -6.30 -3.62
N ALA A 94 -17.74 -5.58 -2.79
CA ALA A 94 -16.62 -4.74 -3.24
C ALA A 94 -15.58 -5.53 -4.05
N GLY A 95 -15.22 -6.72 -3.56
CA GLY A 95 -14.31 -7.63 -4.25
C GLY A 95 -14.83 -8.14 -5.59
N ASN A 96 -16.13 -8.43 -5.70
CA ASN A 96 -16.76 -8.82 -6.95
C ASN A 96 -16.75 -7.67 -7.98
N ILE A 97 -16.97 -6.43 -7.55
CA ILE A 97 -16.84 -5.24 -8.41
C ILE A 97 -15.40 -5.15 -8.94
N ALA A 98 -14.41 -5.30 -8.07
CA ALA A 98 -13.01 -5.23 -8.47
C ALA A 98 -12.65 -6.29 -9.51
N LYS A 99 -13.02 -7.56 -9.27
CA LYS A 99 -12.77 -8.66 -10.21
C LYS A 99 -13.49 -8.48 -11.55
N LYS A 100 -14.78 -8.12 -11.51
CA LYS A 100 -15.60 -7.96 -12.72
C LYS A 100 -15.04 -6.89 -13.65
N ASN A 101 -14.44 -5.84 -13.09
CA ASN A 101 -13.94 -4.70 -13.85
C ASN A 101 -12.41 -4.68 -13.97
N SER A 102 -11.73 -5.78 -13.65
CA SER A 102 -10.26 -5.89 -13.64
C SER A 102 -9.55 -4.79 -12.83
N LEU A 103 -10.19 -4.30 -11.77
CA LEU A 103 -9.64 -3.27 -10.90
C LEU A 103 -8.65 -3.92 -9.91
N ARG A 104 -7.40 -3.50 -9.96
CA ARG A 104 -6.33 -3.96 -9.08
C ARG A 104 -6.43 -3.30 -7.71
N LEU A 105 -6.55 -4.12 -6.67
CA LEU A 105 -6.61 -3.66 -5.27
C LEU A 105 -5.34 -4.03 -4.52
N THR A 106 -4.76 -3.06 -3.83
CA THR A 106 -3.51 -3.21 -3.05
C THR A 106 -3.59 -2.48 -1.71
N ALA A 107 -2.61 -2.72 -0.84
CA ALA A 107 -2.44 -2.05 0.44
C ALA A 107 -0.97 -1.64 0.63
N HIS A 108 -0.76 -0.61 1.46
CA HIS A 108 0.56 -0.19 1.92
C HIS A 108 0.43 0.16 3.41
N PRO A 109 0.57 -0.84 4.31
CA PRO A 109 0.52 -0.63 5.74
C PRO A 109 1.58 0.39 6.18
N GLY A 110 1.25 1.19 7.21
CA GLY A 110 2.07 2.33 7.61
C GLY A 110 3.50 1.96 8.06
N PRO A 111 4.37 2.97 8.27
CA PRO A 111 5.81 2.80 8.51
C PRO A 111 6.18 2.08 9.81
N PHE A 112 5.20 1.76 10.66
CA PHE A 112 5.38 0.98 11.87
C PHE A 112 5.51 -0.54 11.61
N ASN A 113 5.23 -0.97 10.38
CA ASN A 113 5.43 -2.34 9.92
C ASN A 113 6.90 -2.57 9.55
N VAL A 114 7.69 -3.11 10.48
CA VAL A 114 9.15 -3.16 10.38
C VAL A 114 9.67 -4.58 10.66
N LEU A 115 9.66 -5.43 9.63
CA LEU A 115 10.10 -6.84 9.73
C LEU A 115 11.61 -7.01 10.00
N VAL A 116 12.42 -6.00 9.68
CA VAL A 116 13.86 -5.95 9.99
C VAL A 116 14.16 -5.66 11.46
N SER A 117 13.16 -5.33 12.28
CA SER A 117 13.35 -4.88 13.66
C SER A 117 14.04 -5.95 14.52
N PRO A 118 15.04 -5.60 15.34
CA PRO A 118 15.61 -6.52 16.33
C PRO A 118 14.71 -6.67 17.57
N ASN A 119 13.69 -5.81 17.74
CA ASN A 119 12.77 -5.87 18.88
C ASN A 119 11.61 -6.84 18.57
N PRO A 120 11.46 -7.95 19.31
CA PRO A 120 10.40 -8.93 19.08
C PRO A 120 8.98 -8.34 19.09
N SER A 121 8.70 -7.38 19.99
CA SER A 121 7.34 -6.80 20.09
C SER A 121 6.97 -5.97 18.87
N VAL A 122 7.94 -5.31 18.23
CA VAL A 122 7.73 -4.58 16.97
C VAL A 122 7.42 -5.57 15.84
N VAL A 123 8.13 -6.70 15.80
CA VAL A 123 7.90 -7.76 14.81
C VAL A 123 6.53 -8.40 15.01
N GLU A 124 6.14 -8.72 16.24
CA GLU A 124 4.82 -9.29 16.56
C GLU A 124 3.68 -8.34 16.15
N ASN A 125 3.82 -7.04 16.45
CA ASN A 125 2.85 -6.03 16.02
C ASN A 125 2.79 -5.89 14.50
N THR A 126 3.94 -5.97 13.82
CA THR A 126 4.01 -5.96 12.34
C THR A 126 3.28 -7.17 11.77
N ILE A 127 3.55 -8.38 12.28
CA ILE A 127 2.89 -9.60 11.81
C ILE A 127 1.37 -9.50 12.02
N LYS A 128 0.92 -8.98 13.17
CA LYS A 128 -0.50 -8.77 13.46
C LYS A 128 -1.15 -7.79 12.49
N ASP A 129 -0.55 -6.63 12.25
CA ASP A 129 -1.08 -5.63 11.33
C ASP A 129 -1.11 -6.13 9.88
N LEU A 130 -0.08 -6.83 9.44
CA LEU A 130 -0.07 -7.46 8.11
C LEU A 130 -1.13 -8.55 7.99
N GLN A 131 -1.31 -9.38 9.02
CA GLN A 131 -2.35 -10.41 9.04
C GLN A 131 -3.75 -9.80 8.88
N ILE A 132 -4.02 -8.66 9.51
CA ILE A 132 -5.28 -7.92 9.34
C ILE A 132 -5.48 -7.50 7.89
N HIS A 133 -4.45 -6.99 7.21
CA HIS A 133 -4.54 -6.67 5.78
C HIS A 133 -4.79 -7.92 4.92
N GLY A 134 -4.15 -9.04 5.24
CA GLY A 134 -4.41 -10.34 4.60
C GLY A 134 -5.86 -10.80 4.78
N GLU A 135 -6.40 -10.72 5.99
CA GLU A 135 -7.79 -11.07 6.30
C GLU A 135 -8.80 -10.19 5.54
N ILE A 136 -8.54 -8.88 5.46
CA ILE A 136 -9.38 -7.95 4.66
C ILE A 136 -9.38 -8.38 3.19
N PHE A 137 -8.22 -8.76 2.65
CA PHE A 137 -8.10 -9.19 1.25
C PHE A 137 -8.79 -10.53 1.00
N ASP A 138 -8.78 -11.43 1.98
CA ASP A 138 -9.51 -12.69 1.92
C ASP A 138 -11.04 -12.46 1.99
N LEU A 139 -11.52 -11.49 2.79
CA LEU A 139 -12.93 -11.08 2.84
C LEU A 139 -13.41 -10.42 1.54
N LEU A 140 -12.54 -9.65 0.88
CA LEU A 140 -12.73 -9.16 -0.49
C LEU A 140 -12.65 -10.30 -1.53
N GLY A 141 -12.18 -11.50 -1.14
CA GLY A 141 -11.97 -12.64 -2.01
C GLY A 141 -10.86 -12.42 -3.05
N LEU A 142 -9.88 -11.56 -2.78
CA LEU A 142 -8.79 -11.24 -3.70
C LEU A 142 -7.81 -12.40 -3.88
N SER A 143 -7.07 -12.39 -4.98
CA SER A 143 -6.12 -13.46 -5.30
C SER A 143 -4.97 -13.52 -4.28
N PHE A 144 -4.49 -14.74 -3.99
CA PHE A 144 -3.28 -14.99 -3.17
C PHE A 144 -2.04 -14.84 -4.05
N SER A 145 -1.76 -13.60 -4.44
CA SER A 145 -0.75 -13.28 -5.45
C SER A 145 -0.28 -11.83 -5.30
N PRO A 146 0.97 -11.50 -5.73
CA PRO A 146 1.45 -10.11 -5.80
C PRO A 146 0.61 -9.20 -6.72
N TYR A 147 -0.31 -9.74 -7.53
CA TYR A 147 -1.32 -8.93 -8.19
C TYR A 147 -2.10 -8.08 -7.16
N ASN A 148 -2.48 -8.68 -6.03
CA ASN A 148 -3.10 -7.98 -4.91
C ASN A 148 -2.07 -7.72 -3.80
N LYS A 149 -1.03 -6.95 -4.12
CA LYS A 149 0.10 -6.75 -3.22
C LYS A 149 -0.27 -6.07 -1.88
N ILE A 150 0.41 -6.51 -0.83
CA ILE A 150 0.60 -5.80 0.43
C ILE A 150 2.05 -5.31 0.43
N ASN A 151 2.23 -4.00 0.29
CA ASN A 151 3.54 -3.40 0.13
C ASN A 151 4.07 -2.87 1.46
N ILE A 152 5.35 -3.07 1.75
CA ILE A 152 6.01 -2.48 2.91
C ILE A 152 7.42 -2.03 2.57
N HIS A 153 7.97 -1.15 3.40
CA HIS A 153 9.39 -0.83 3.38
C HIS A 153 10.19 -1.75 4.31
N CYS A 154 11.49 -1.83 4.09
CA CYS A 154 12.39 -2.34 5.12
C CYS A 154 12.55 -1.34 6.27
N ASN A 155 12.61 -0.03 5.99
CA ASN A 155 12.85 1.02 6.98
C ASN A 155 14.22 0.88 7.68
N GLY A 156 14.27 0.39 8.92
CA GLY A 156 15.46 0.52 9.78
C GLY A 156 16.65 -0.36 9.36
N VAL A 157 17.86 0.19 9.42
CA VAL A 157 19.12 -0.57 9.17
C VAL A 157 19.71 -1.19 10.43
N TYR A 158 19.44 -0.63 11.61
CA TYR A 158 19.92 -1.15 12.90
C TYR A 158 21.42 -1.48 12.92
N GLY A 159 22.24 -0.59 12.35
CA GLY A 159 23.70 -0.68 12.30
C GLY A 159 24.26 -1.47 11.11
N ASP A 160 23.57 -2.50 10.62
CA ASP A 160 24.03 -3.33 9.50
C ASP A 160 22.87 -3.79 8.61
N LYS A 161 22.88 -3.33 7.33
CA LYS A 161 21.84 -3.64 6.35
C LYS A 161 21.69 -5.14 6.14
N LYS A 162 22.79 -5.89 6.03
CA LYS A 162 22.74 -7.32 5.71
C LYS A 162 22.06 -8.12 6.82
N THR A 163 22.48 -7.91 8.07
CA THR A 163 21.87 -8.53 9.25
C THR A 163 20.41 -8.11 9.40
N ALA A 164 20.07 -6.85 9.09
CA ALA A 164 18.68 -6.40 9.08
C ALA A 164 17.83 -7.12 8.03
N MET A 165 18.31 -7.25 6.79
CA MET A 165 17.62 -8.01 5.75
C MET A 165 17.54 -9.51 6.05
N ASP A 166 18.52 -10.09 6.75
CA ASP A 166 18.43 -11.46 7.26
C ASP A 166 17.28 -11.61 8.25
N ARG A 167 17.08 -10.63 9.16
CA ARG A 167 15.92 -10.60 10.05
C ARG A 167 14.61 -10.44 9.28
N PHE A 168 14.57 -9.61 8.24
CA PHE A 168 13.40 -9.52 7.36
C PHE A 168 13.04 -10.89 6.81
N CYS A 169 14.00 -11.60 6.21
CA CYS A 169 13.78 -12.92 5.62
C CYS A 169 13.34 -13.95 6.67
N TYR A 170 13.93 -13.92 7.87
CA TYR A 170 13.53 -14.79 8.97
C TYR A 170 12.10 -14.52 9.45
N ASN A 171 11.74 -13.24 9.65
CA ASN A 171 10.42 -12.85 10.13
C ASN A 171 9.34 -13.03 9.07
N TYR A 172 9.68 -12.89 7.78
CA TYR A 172 8.80 -13.22 6.66
C TYR A 172 8.26 -14.65 6.77
N GLN A 173 9.08 -15.62 7.21
CA GLN A 173 8.66 -17.01 7.38
C GLN A 173 7.57 -17.20 8.45
N LYS A 174 7.36 -16.23 9.33
CA LYS A 174 6.32 -16.27 10.37
C LYS A 174 4.98 -15.72 9.89
N LEU A 175 4.93 -15.05 8.74
CA LEU A 175 3.71 -14.48 8.19
C LEU A 175 2.74 -15.58 7.75
N PRO A 176 1.41 -15.36 7.86
CA PRO A 176 0.42 -16.27 7.30
C PRO A 176 0.45 -16.22 5.77
N ASP A 177 -0.04 -17.27 5.10
CA ASP A 177 -0.03 -17.36 3.64
C ASP A 177 -0.87 -16.25 2.97
N SER A 178 -1.91 -15.76 3.65
CA SER A 178 -2.70 -14.60 3.21
C SER A 178 -1.86 -13.33 3.07
N VAL A 179 -0.72 -13.24 3.75
CA VAL A 179 0.23 -12.14 3.61
C VAL A 179 1.39 -12.54 2.73
N LYS A 180 2.05 -13.68 3.00
CA LYS A 180 3.27 -14.10 2.27
C LYS A 180 3.09 -14.09 0.77
N THR A 181 1.97 -14.64 0.29
CA THR A 181 1.66 -14.73 -1.15
C THR A 181 1.41 -13.38 -1.82
N ARG A 182 1.25 -12.31 -1.04
CA ARG A 182 0.91 -10.96 -1.49
C ARG A 182 2.00 -9.95 -1.15
N LEU A 183 2.98 -10.29 -0.32
CA LEU A 183 3.93 -9.33 0.21
C LEU A 183 4.88 -8.85 -0.89
N THR A 184 5.12 -7.54 -0.91
CA THR A 184 6.13 -6.88 -1.75
C THR A 184 6.94 -5.92 -0.90
N VAL A 185 8.15 -5.60 -1.36
CA VAL A 185 9.05 -4.66 -0.68
C VAL A 185 9.41 -3.49 -1.59
N GLU A 186 9.50 -2.29 -1.04
CA GLU A 186 9.74 -1.04 -1.77
C GLU A 186 11.04 -0.35 -1.33
N ASN A 187 11.76 0.25 -2.28
CA ASN A 187 12.97 1.04 -1.97
C ASN A 187 12.65 2.28 -1.12
N ASP A 188 13.55 2.61 -0.19
CA ASP A 188 13.37 3.67 0.82
C ASP A 188 13.87 5.05 0.34
N ASP A 189 13.47 6.10 1.05
CA ASP A 189 13.68 7.52 0.69
C ASP A 189 14.91 8.18 1.37
N LYS A 190 15.81 7.36 1.94
CA LYS A 190 17.05 7.82 2.59
C LYS A 190 18.25 7.04 2.10
N SER A 191 19.34 7.75 1.84
CA SER A 191 20.60 7.18 1.38
C SER A 191 21.18 6.11 2.32
N SER A 192 20.91 6.20 3.62
CA SER A 192 21.32 5.20 4.61
C SER A 192 20.45 3.94 4.65
N MET A 193 19.27 3.96 4.03
CA MET A 193 18.29 2.86 3.98
C MET A 193 18.46 2.04 2.69
N TYR A 194 17.40 1.42 2.15
CA TYR A 194 17.52 0.36 1.17
C TYR A 194 17.16 0.83 -0.25
N SER A 195 18.12 0.73 -1.17
CA SER A 195 17.92 0.91 -2.60
C SER A 195 17.36 -0.37 -3.25
N VAL A 196 16.95 -0.32 -4.52
CA VAL A 196 16.57 -1.54 -5.27
C VAL A 196 17.72 -2.57 -5.27
N GLN A 197 18.97 -2.10 -5.39
CA GLN A 197 20.16 -2.95 -5.37
C GLN A 197 20.30 -3.71 -4.04
N ASP A 198 20.01 -3.05 -2.91
CA ASP A 198 19.99 -3.70 -1.59
C ASP A 198 18.87 -4.75 -1.51
N LEU A 199 17.66 -4.38 -1.96
CA LEU A 199 16.46 -5.22 -1.86
C LEU A 199 16.55 -6.52 -2.69
N MET A 200 17.41 -6.57 -3.71
CA MET A 200 17.71 -7.83 -4.40
C MET A 200 18.24 -8.92 -3.46
N TYR A 201 18.89 -8.57 -2.34
CA TYR A 201 19.29 -9.54 -1.34
C TYR A 201 18.09 -10.27 -0.74
N ILE A 202 16.99 -9.55 -0.47
CA ILE A 202 15.75 -10.13 0.05
C ILE A 202 15.06 -10.95 -1.04
N ASN A 203 14.92 -10.39 -2.25
CA ASN A 203 14.31 -11.10 -3.38
C ASN A 203 15.03 -12.43 -3.66
N ASN A 204 16.37 -12.45 -3.72
CA ASN A 204 17.15 -13.66 -3.96
C ASN A 204 16.96 -14.73 -2.87
N LYS A 205 16.61 -14.35 -1.64
CA LYS A 205 16.42 -15.29 -0.53
C LYS A 205 15.00 -15.84 -0.41
N ILE A 206 13.99 -15.01 -0.64
CA ILE A 206 12.59 -15.36 -0.35
C ILE A 206 11.62 -15.10 -1.52
N GLY A 207 12.10 -14.59 -2.64
CA GLY A 207 11.34 -14.44 -3.88
C GLY A 207 10.27 -13.35 -3.89
N ILE A 208 10.22 -12.45 -2.89
CA ILE A 208 9.21 -11.39 -2.88
C ILE A 208 9.49 -10.33 -3.95
N PRO A 209 8.48 -9.84 -4.68
CA PRO A 209 8.69 -8.79 -5.67
C PRO A 209 9.07 -7.45 -5.05
N ILE A 210 9.83 -6.66 -5.83
CA ILE A 210 10.25 -5.32 -5.49
C ILE A 210 9.34 -4.31 -6.22
N VAL A 211 8.67 -3.45 -5.46
CA VAL A 211 7.99 -2.27 -6.00
C VAL A 211 9.03 -1.17 -6.15
N PHE A 212 9.17 -0.65 -7.36
CA PHE A 212 10.05 0.49 -7.62
C PHE A 212 9.31 1.80 -7.34
N ASP A 213 9.84 2.61 -6.44
CA ASP A 213 9.40 3.99 -6.25
C ASP A 213 10.43 4.96 -6.87
N TYR A 214 9.95 5.71 -7.87
CA TYR A 214 10.75 6.68 -8.63
C TYR A 214 11.24 7.85 -7.77
N HIS A 215 10.44 8.29 -6.81
CA HIS A 215 10.76 9.43 -5.96
C HIS A 215 11.79 9.04 -4.91
N HIS A 216 11.61 7.89 -4.27
CA HIS A 216 12.55 7.33 -3.31
C HIS A 216 13.91 7.03 -3.95
N HIS A 217 13.93 6.55 -5.20
CA HIS A 217 15.17 6.27 -5.94
C HIS A 217 16.09 7.50 -6.06
N LYS A 218 15.53 8.72 -6.10
CA LYS A 218 16.30 9.97 -6.12
C LYS A 218 17.12 10.19 -4.84
N PHE A 219 16.71 9.58 -3.73
CA PHE A 219 17.36 9.71 -2.42
C PHE A 219 18.15 8.46 -2.01
N CYS A 220 17.81 7.30 -2.56
CA CYS A 220 18.50 6.04 -2.31
C CYS A 220 18.65 5.21 -3.60
N SER A 221 19.55 5.66 -4.48
CA SER A 221 19.72 5.08 -5.81
C SER A 221 20.50 3.76 -5.84
N GLY A 222 21.34 3.51 -4.82
CA GLY A 222 22.25 2.36 -4.81
C GLY A 222 23.21 2.34 -6.00
N ASP A 223 23.61 3.52 -6.47
CA ASP A 223 24.47 3.73 -7.65
C ASP A 223 23.90 3.18 -8.97
N LEU A 224 22.59 2.92 -9.03
CA LEU A 224 21.88 2.57 -10.25
C LEU A 224 21.24 3.79 -10.89
N SER A 225 21.27 3.84 -12.23
CA SER A 225 20.39 4.75 -12.96
C SER A 225 18.93 4.35 -12.76
N GLU A 226 18.01 5.31 -12.87
CA GLU A 226 16.56 5.07 -12.75
C GLU A 226 16.10 3.91 -13.65
N LYS A 227 16.50 3.91 -14.93
CA LYS A 227 16.20 2.84 -15.88
C LYS A 227 16.68 1.46 -15.39
N LYS A 228 17.92 1.36 -14.92
CA LYS A 228 18.48 0.08 -14.45
C LYS A 228 17.80 -0.40 -13.17
N ALA A 229 17.47 0.52 -12.26
CA ALA A 229 16.74 0.19 -11.03
C ALA A 229 15.32 -0.29 -11.34
N LEU A 230 14.62 0.39 -12.25
CA LEU A 230 13.31 -0.04 -12.74
C LEU A 230 13.38 -1.44 -13.38
N GLU A 231 14.31 -1.65 -14.30
CA GLU A 231 14.54 -2.95 -14.96
C GLU A 231 14.76 -4.07 -13.95
N LEU A 232 15.61 -3.81 -12.94
CA LEU A 232 15.93 -4.77 -11.90
C LEU A 232 14.70 -5.07 -11.04
N ALA A 233 13.95 -4.07 -10.61
CA ALA A 233 12.73 -4.27 -9.84
C ALA A 233 11.67 -5.05 -10.65
N ILE A 234 11.44 -4.70 -11.92
CA ILE A 234 10.52 -5.42 -12.82
C ILE A 234 10.88 -6.90 -12.92
N SER A 235 12.18 -7.21 -13.02
CA SER A 235 12.66 -8.60 -13.15
C SER A 235 12.29 -9.52 -11.97
N THR A 236 11.91 -8.93 -10.82
CA THR A 236 11.52 -9.67 -9.62
C THR A 236 10.05 -10.10 -9.61
N TRP A 237 9.23 -9.60 -10.53
CA TRP A 237 7.81 -9.91 -10.59
C TRP A 237 7.53 -11.20 -11.37
N PRO A 238 6.51 -12.00 -10.99
CA PRO A 238 6.08 -13.13 -11.80
C PRO A 238 5.68 -12.70 -13.22
N GLN A 239 6.10 -13.46 -14.24
CA GLN A 239 5.94 -13.10 -15.65
C GLN A 239 4.49 -12.81 -16.08
N ASN A 240 3.51 -13.42 -15.42
CA ASN A 240 2.09 -13.26 -15.71
C ASN A 240 1.40 -12.16 -14.88
N ILE A 241 2.17 -11.33 -14.17
CA ILE A 241 1.67 -10.23 -13.34
C ILE A 241 2.38 -8.96 -13.79
N VAL A 242 1.61 -7.97 -14.22
CA VAL A 242 2.12 -6.63 -14.52
C VAL A 242 2.77 -6.06 -13.24
N PRO A 243 4.03 -5.63 -13.27
CA PRO A 243 4.69 -5.02 -12.10
C PRO A 243 3.98 -3.75 -11.64
N VAL A 244 4.08 -3.44 -10.35
CA VAL A 244 3.65 -2.13 -9.82
C VAL A 244 4.87 -1.26 -9.56
N VAL A 245 4.76 -0.01 -9.97
CA VAL A 245 5.65 1.07 -9.57
C VAL A 245 4.90 2.13 -8.78
N HIS A 246 5.59 2.85 -7.92
CA HIS A 246 5.08 4.02 -7.22
C HIS A 246 5.68 5.29 -7.80
N TYR A 247 4.87 6.32 -7.94
CA TYR A 247 5.31 7.60 -8.47
C TYR A 247 4.79 8.75 -7.62
N SER A 248 5.69 9.67 -7.28
CA SER A 248 5.38 10.94 -6.65
C SER A 248 6.39 11.99 -7.07
N GLU A 249 6.07 13.25 -6.78
CA GLU A 249 6.95 14.39 -7.02
C GLU A 249 7.20 15.14 -5.72
N SER A 250 8.31 15.90 -5.67
CA SER A 250 8.70 16.63 -4.47
C SER A 250 7.88 17.91 -4.33
N LYS A 251 7.20 18.06 -3.19
CA LYS A 251 6.55 19.31 -2.79
C LYS A 251 7.55 20.47 -2.71
N SER A 252 8.75 20.21 -2.19
CA SER A 252 9.81 21.23 -2.07
C SER A 252 10.20 21.80 -3.43
N PHE A 253 10.30 20.96 -4.46
CA PHE A 253 10.64 21.40 -5.81
C PHE A 253 9.46 22.10 -6.50
N HIS A 254 8.24 21.61 -6.33
CA HIS A 254 7.03 22.28 -6.87
C HIS A 254 6.87 23.70 -6.32
N GLU A 255 7.06 23.86 -5.01
CA GLU A 255 6.88 25.15 -4.34
C GLU A 255 8.14 26.03 -4.34
N ASN A 256 9.26 25.54 -4.90
CA ASN A 256 10.60 26.14 -4.75
C ASN A 256 10.91 26.50 -3.28
N ASN A 257 10.47 25.65 -2.35
CA ASN A 257 10.55 25.91 -0.92
C ASN A 257 11.53 24.93 -0.24
N PRO A 258 12.77 25.36 0.08
CA PRO A 258 13.77 24.50 0.69
C PRO A 258 13.48 24.16 2.16
N GLU A 259 12.52 24.81 2.81
CA GLU A 259 12.11 24.47 4.18
C GLU A 259 11.24 23.20 4.23
N VAL A 260 10.60 22.86 3.11
CA VAL A 260 9.87 21.61 2.96
C VAL A 260 10.87 20.49 2.68
N LYS A 261 10.76 19.37 3.39
CA LYS A 261 11.61 18.20 3.15
C LYS A 261 11.47 17.75 1.68
N PRO A 262 12.58 17.46 0.97
CA PRO A 262 12.52 17.08 -0.43
C PRO A 262 11.77 15.75 -0.66
N GLN A 263 11.70 14.89 0.34
CA GLN A 263 10.92 13.65 0.30
C GLN A 263 9.40 13.89 0.37
N ALA A 264 8.92 15.04 0.84
CA ALA A 264 7.49 15.29 0.98
C ALA A 264 6.79 15.26 -0.39
N HIS A 265 5.72 14.48 -0.51
CA HIS A 265 4.95 14.38 -1.75
C HIS A 265 4.19 15.67 -2.04
N SER A 266 4.21 16.09 -3.30
CA SER A 266 3.42 17.18 -3.86
C SER A 266 1.92 16.91 -3.83
N ASP A 267 1.14 17.96 -4.07
CA ASP A 267 -0.31 17.84 -4.19
C ASP A 267 -0.71 17.16 -5.50
N TYR A 268 -0.07 17.51 -6.61
CA TYR A 268 -0.30 16.96 -7.96
C TYR A 268 1.00 16.44 -8.55
N ILE A 269 0.90 15.66 -9.63
CA ILE A 269 2.02 15.35 -10.52
C ILE A 269 1.92 16.22 -11.78
N GLU A 270 3.05 16.69 -12.28
CA GLU A 270 3.12 17.49 -13.51
C GLU A 270 3.21 16.64 -14.77
N LYS A 271 3.61 15.37 -14.64
CA LYS A 271 3.72 14.41 -15.74
C LYS A 271 3.70 12.98 -15.25
N LEU A 272 3.52 12.04 -16.18
CA LEU A 272 3.77 10.62 -15.94
C LEU A 272 5.28 10.32 -15.92
N PRO A 273 5.72 9.31 -15.14
CA PRO A 273 7.11 8.86 -15.17
C PRO A 273 7.50 8.29 -16.54
N ASN A 274 8.80 8.35 -16.84
CA ASN A 274 9.33 7.65 -18.01
C ASN A 274 9.38 6.14 -17.72
N LEU A 275 8.58 5.37 -18.44
CA LEU A 275 8.50 3.93 -18.28
C LEU A 275 9.57 3.16 -19.07
N TYR A 276 10.39 3.83 -19.88
CA TYR A 276 11.45 3.22 -20.68
C TYR A 276 10.97 2.05 -21.58
N GLY A 277 9.69 2.05 -21.96
CA GLY A 277 9.07 1.01 -22.79
C GLY A 277 8.56 -0.21 -22.01
N TYR A 278 8.60 -0.21 -20.67
CA TYR A 278 8.07 -1.29 -19.85
C TYR A 278 6.56 -1.14 -19.59
N ASP A 279 5.84 -2.28 -19.58
CA ASP A 279 4.45 -2.33 -19.15
C ASP A 279 4.36 -2.52 -17.63
N VAL A 280 3.88 -1.49 -16.93
CA VAL A 280 3.73 -1.45 -15.48
C VAL A 280 2.42 -0.76 -15.10
N ASP A 281 1.91 -1.04 -13.90
CA ASP A 281 0.85 -0.26 -13.26
C ASP A 281 1.46 0.77 -12.31
N ILE A 282 0.94 1.99 -12.31
CA ILE A 282 1.50 3.13 -11.58
C ILE A 282 0.56 3.53 -10.44
N MET A 283 1.03 3.40 -9.20
CA MET A 283 0.36 4.00 -8.04
C MET A 283 0.91 5.40 -7.84
N VAL A 284 0.08 6.42 -8.04
CA VAL A 284 0.45 7.82 -7.82
C VAL A 284 0.20 8.20 -6.37
N GLU A 285 1.27 8.63 -5.69
CA GLU A 285 1.25 8.97 -4.28
C GLU A 285 1.21 10.48 -4.01
N ALA A 286 0.27 11.20 -4.64
CA ALA A 286 0.09 12.63 -4.46
C ALA A 286 -0.97 12.97 -3.38
N LYS A 287 -0.96 14.19 -2.83
CA LYS A 287 -1.96 14.61 -1.83
C LYS A 287 -3.35 14.85 -2.41
N ALA A 288 -3.45 15.25 -3.68
CA ALA A 288 -4.72 15.48 -4.39
C ALA A 288 -5.38 14.19 -4.90
N LYS A 289 -4.79 13.02 -4.63
CA LYS A 289 -5.43 11.70 -4.85
C LYS A 289 -5.87 11.50 -6.30
N GLU A 290 -7.13 11.14 -6.53
CA GLU A 290 -7.67 10.90 -7.86
C GLU A 290 -7.55 12.13 -8.76
N LEU A 291 -7.64 13.35 -8.20
CA LEU A 291 -7.49 14.59 -8.96
C LEU A 291 -6.10 14.73 -9.58
N SER A 292 -5.09 14.06 -9.00
CA SER A 292 -3.73 14.04 -9.54
C SER A 292 -3.58 13.13 -10.76
N ILE A 293 -4.49 12.19 -10.99
CA ILE A 293 -4.39 11.22 -12.09
C ILE A 293 -5.44 11.45 -13.17
N LEU A 294 -6.59 12.07 -12.84
CA LEU A 294 -7.68 12.35 -13.78
C LEU A 294 -7.22 13.02 -15.09
N PRO A 295 -6.28 13.99 -15.10
CA PRO A 295 -5.79 14.59 -16.35
C PRO A 295 -5.06 13.63 -17.30
N TYR A 296 -4.67 12.45 -16.81
CA TYR A 296 -3.88 11.46 -17.54
C TYR A 296 -4.66 10.17 -17.84
N ILE A 297 -5.98 10.19 -17.61
CA ILE A 297 -6.88 9.07 -17.88
C ILE A 297 -7.71 9.40 -19.11
N ASP A 298 -7.62 8.54 -20.12
CA ASP A 298 -8.34 8.65 -21.40
C ASP A 298 -9.80 8.17 -21.32
#